data_AF-A0A7R9LKL6-F1
#
_entry.id   AF-A0A7R9LKL6-F1
#
_cell.length_a   1.000
_cell.length_b   1.000
_cell.length_c   1.000
_cell.angle_alpha   90.00
_cell.angle_beta   90.00
_cell.angle_gamma   90.00
#
_symmetry.space_group_name_H-M   'P 1'
#
loop_
_entity.id
_entity.type
_entity.pdbx_description
1 polymer ?
#
loop_
_entity_poly.entity_id
_entity_poly.type
_entity_poly.pdbx_seq_one_letter_code
_entity_poly.pdbx_strand_id
1 'polypeptide(L)'
;MAVVVGLLVTLTYGYDWPIVDFPCDQAEIDATKCLGAKDCLYPHPSNCNRFIQCNDAGLAYDMPCPATLHFSNSKKECDYPAVAGCDPKPKPPTTTTRKPAPG
;
A
#
# COMPACT_ATOMS: atom_id res chain seq x y z
N MET A 1 14.78 19.47 24.34
CA MET A 1 14.35 19.89 22.99
C MET A 1 13.35 18.87 22.49
N ALA A 2 12.07 19.08 22.78
CA ALA A 2 11.00 18.21 22.31
C ALA A 2 10.63 18.65 20.89
N VAL A 3 10.88 17.81 19.89
CA VAL A 3 10.27 17.99 18.57
C VAL A 3 8.81 17.56 18.67
N VAL A 4 7.97 18.53 19.02
CA VAL A 4 6.51 18.48 18.94
C VAL A 4 6.03 18.55 17.49
N VAL A 5 6.56 17.71 16.60
CA VAL A 5 6.09 17.59 15.22
C VAL A 5 5.09 16.44 15.15
N GLY A 6 3.93 16.63 15.79
CA GLY A 6 2.91 15.57 15.87
C GLY A 6 1.51 15.99 16.33
N LEU A 7 1.26 17.28 16.61
CA LEU A 7 -0.02 17.71 17.22
C LEU A 7 -0.68 18.94 16.57
N LEU A 8 -0.21 19.41 15.41
CA LEU A 8 -0.83 20.52 14.67
C LEU A 8 -1.09 20.25 13.18
N VAL A 9 -1.00 18.99 12.71
CA VAL A 9 -1.33 18.63 11.31
C VAL A 9 -2.66 17.87 11.19
N THR A 10 -3.50 17.90 12.24
CA THR A 10 -4.77 17.14 12.25
C THR A 10 -6.03 18.00 12.27
N LEU A 11 -5.94 19.33 12.13
CA LEU A 11 -7.12 20.20 12.36
C LEU A 11 -7.57 21.13 11.23
N THR A 12 -6.95 21.17 10.04
CA THR A 12 -7.45 22.09 8.97
C THR A 12 -7.45 21.60 7.53
N TYR A 13 -6.83 20.47 7.18
CA TYR A 13 -6.88 19.97 5.79
C TYR A 13 -6.91 18.44 5.78
N GLY A 14 -7.99 17.85 5.27
CA GLY A 14 -8.17 16.39 5.15
C GLY A 14 -7.16 15.74 4.19
N TYR A 15 -5.91 15.57 4.62
CA TYR A 15 -4.82 14.86 3.94
C TYR A 15 -4.50 13.51 4.60
N ASP A 16 -5.51 12.85 5.18
CA ASP A 16 -5.41 11.44 5.57
C ASP A 16 -5.55 10.56 4.33
N TRP A 17 -4.54 10.58 3.45
CA TRP A 17 -4.38 9.50 2.48
C TRP A 17 -4.00 8.27 3.32
N PRO A 18 -4.74 7.15 3.24
CA PRO A 18 -4.59 6.06 4.20
C PRO A 18 -3.19 5.46 4.07
N ILE A 19 -2.32 5.83 5.00
CA ILE A 19 -1.08 5.10 5.24
C ILE A 19 -1.52 3.73 5.74
N VAL A 20 -1.21 2.70 4.98
CA VAL A 20 -1.57 1.32 5.31
C VAL A 20 -0.40 0.64 6.01
N ASP A 21 -0.72 -0.32 6.88
CA ASP A 21 0.27 -1.21 7.51
C ASP A 21 0.71 -2.28 6.49
N PHE A 22 1.39 -1.86 5.43
CA PHE A 22 2.01 -2.73 4.44
C PHE A 22 3.54 -2.64 4.59
N PRO A 23 4.25 -3.78 4.74
CA PRO A 23 5.70 -3.77 4.85
C PRO A 23 6.33 -3.40 3.51
N CYS A 24 6.87 -2.19 3.42
CA CYS A 24 7.67 -1.77 2.28
C CYS A 24 9.01 -2.53 2.25
N ASP A 25 9.52 -2.82 1.06
CA ASP A 25 10.85 -3.44 0.94
C ASP A 25 11.93 -2.40 1.23
N GLN A 26 12.55 -2.53 2.41
CA GLN A 26 13.58 -1.61 2.85
C GLN A 26 14.82 -1.64 1.94
N ALA A 27 15.12 -2.79 1.31
CA ALA A 27 16.26 -2.88 0.40
C ALA A 27 16.00 -2.08 -0.89
N GLU A 28 14.76 -2.07 -1.40
CA GLU A 28 14.38 -1.26 -2.56
C GLU A 28 14.42 0.24 -2.22
N ILE A 29 13.95 0.62 -1.02
CA ILE A 29 14.04 1.99 -0.51
C ILE A 29 15.50 2.44 -0.38
N ASP A 30 16.37 1.63 0.22
CA ASP A 30 17.77 2.01 0.43
C ASP A 30 18.53 2.13 -0.91
N ALA A 31 18.18 1.29 -1.89
CA ALA A 31 18.82 1.28 -3.21
C ALA A 31 18.35 2.43 -4.12
N THR A 32 17.06 2.77 -4.10
CA THR A 32 16.45 3.68 -5.08
C THR A 32 15.91 4.97 -4.49
N LYS A 33 15.66 4.98 -3.17
CA LYS A 33 14.95 6.04 -2.44
C LYS A 33 13.58 6.36 -3.06
N CYS A 34 12.97 5.38 -3.74
CA CYS A 34 11.70 5.51 -4.45
C CYS A 34 11.66 6.71 -5.43
N LEU A 35 12.81 7.08 -6.01
CA LEU A 35 12.92 8.26 -6.89
C LEU A 35 12.53 7.95 -8.34
N GLY A 36 12.64 6.69 -8.77
CA GLY A 36 12.23 6.25 -10.10
C GLY A 36 10.72 6.06 -10.19
N ALA A 37 10.17 6.31 -11.39
CA ALA A 37 8.74 6.21 -11.65
C ALA A 37 8.14 4.80 -11.43
N LYS A 38 8.99 3.77 -11.35
CA LYS A 38 8.60 2.36 -11.18
C LYS A 38 9.09 1.76 -9.87
N ASP A 39 9.76 2.55 -9.03
CA ASP A 39 10.34 2.10 -7.77
C ASP A 39 9.26 2.10 -6.69
N CYS A 40 9.37 1.16 -5.75
CA CYS A 40 8.54 1.11 -4.54
C CYS A 40 7.03 0.97 -4.82
N LEU A 41 6.67 0.36 -5.96
CA LEU A 41 5.28 0.06 -6.33
C LEU A 41 4.99 -1.43 -6.18
N TYR A 42 3.96 -1.78 -5.40
CA TYR A 42 3.62 -3.16 -5.04
C TYR A 42 2.14 -3.45 -5.31
N PRO A 43 1.78 -4.71 -5.62
CA PRO A 43 0.37 -5.08 -5.81
C PRO A 43 -0.41 -5.00 -4.51
N HIS A 44 -1.65 -4.52 -4.57
CA HIS A 44 -2.53 -4.53 -3.41
C HIS A 44 -3.01 -5.98 -3.11
N PRO A 45 -3.01 -6.42 -1.84
CA PRO A 45 -3.20 -7.83 -1.48
C PRO A 45 -4.60 -8.39 -1.76
N SER A 46 -5.62 -7.54 -1.88
CA SER A 46 -7.02 -7.97 -2.02
C SER A 46 -7.82 -7.24 -3.11
N ASN A 47 -7.23 -6.27 -3.81
CA ASN A 47 -7.96 -5.43 -4.76
C ASN A 47 -7.09 -5.09 -5.95
N CYS A 48 -7.39 -5.69 -7.10
CA CYS A 48 -6.59 -5.48 -8.31
C CYS A 48 -6.65 -4.06 -8.87
N ASN A 49 -7.71 -3.30 -8.58
CA ASN A 49 -7.82 -1.90 -8.98
C ASN A 49 -7.03 -0.96 -8.06
N ARG A 50 -6.25 -1.49 -7.12
CA ARG A 50 -5.38 -0.70 -6.25
C ARG A 50 -3.96 -1.24 -6.23
N PHE A 51 -3.04 -0.41 -5.80
CA PHE A 51 -1.64 -0.75 -5.59
C PHE A 51 -1.11 -0.01 -4.37
N ILE A 52 0.00 -0.51 -3.84
CA ILE A 52 0.71 0.13 -2.75
C ILE A 52 1.88 0.90 -3.32
N GLN A 53 1.98 2.18 -2.96
CA GLN A 53 3.15 3.00 -3.24
C GLN A 53 3.85 3.31 -1.93
N CYS A 54 5.14 2.97 -1.83
CA CYS A 54 5.96 3.35 -0.68
C CYS A 54 6.77 4.61 -0.98
N ASN A 55 7.04 5.41 0.06
CA ASN A 55 7.98 6.53 -0.01
C ASN A 55 9.34 6.17 0.61
N ASP A 56 10.30 7.09 0.55
CA ASP A 56 11.65 6.94 1.11
C ASP A 56 11.67 6.80 2.65
N ALA A 57 10.60 7.22 3.32
CA ALA A 57 10.42 7.03 4.77
C ALA A 57 9.83 5.66 5.14
N GLY A 58 9.54 4.80 4.15
CA GLY A 58 8.93 3.49 4.38
C GLY A 58 7.44 3.53 4.69
N LEU A 59 6.75 4.64 4.39
CA LEU A 59 5.30 4.76 4.52
C LEU A 59 4.63 4.21 3.26
N ALA A 60 3.68 3.29 3.45
CA ALA A 60 2.91 2.67 2.38
C ALA A 60 1.57 3.39 2.19
N TYR A 61 1.24 3.74 0.95
CA TYR A 61 0.01 4.41 0.58
C TYR A 61 -0.83 3.50 -0.33
N ASP A 62 -2.12 3.34 0.00
CA ASP A 62 -3.08 2.65 -0.87
C ASP A 62 -3.55 3.58 -1.99
N MET A 63 -3.10 3.31 -3.21
CA MET A 63 -3.35 4.12 -4.39
C MET A 63 -4.35 3.41 -5.33
N PRO A 64 -5.43 4.09 -5.75
CA PRO A 64 -6.32 3.53 -6.76
C PRO A 64 -5.71 3.64 -8.17
N CYS A 65 -5.94 2.62 -8.98
CA CYS A 65 -5.78 2.72 -10.43
C CYS A 65 -6.91 3.57 -11.03
N PRO A 66 -6.63 4.30 -12.13
CA PRO A 66 -7.67 5.06 -12.80
C PRO A 66 -8.73 4.14 -13.43
N ALA A 67 -9.98 4.57 -13.38
CA ALA A 67 -11.13 3.84 -13.90
C ALA A 67 -11.18 2.38 -13.39
N THR A 68 -11.33 1.42 -14.29
CA THR A 68 -11.40 -0.02 -13.99
C THR A 68 -10.09 -0.76 -14.31
N LEU A 69 -8.97 -0.03 -14.41
CA LEU A 69 -7.66 -0.65 -14.67
C LEU A 69 -7.17 -1.42 -13.46
N HIS A 70 -6.34 -2.43 -13.70
CA HIS A 70 -5.73 -3.26 -12.67
C HIS A 70 -4.22 -3.01 -12.63
N PHE A 71 -3.63 -3.03 -11.43
CA PHE A 71 -2.19 -2.89 -11.29
C PHE A 71 -1.46 -4.10 -11.83
N SER A 72 -0.51 -3.88 -12.74
CA SER A 72 0.41 -4.89 -13.25
C SER A 72 1.74 -4.81 -12.54
N ASN A 73 2.05 -5.79 -11.69
CA ASN A 73 3.33 -5.82 -10.97
C ASN A 73 4.54 -5.99 -11.91
N SER A 74 4.36 -6.61 -13.08
CA SER A 74 5.42 -6.78 -14.08
C SER A 74 5.78 -5.47 -14.77
N LYS A 75 4.78 -4.60 -15.03
CA LYS A 75 4.99 -3.31 -15.68
C LYS A 75 5.14 -2.16 -14.68
N LYS A 76 4.79 -2.37 -13.41
CA LYS A 76 4.72 -1.36 -12.34
C LYS A 76 3.80 -0.19 -12.70
N GLU A 77 2.66 -0.50 -13.32
CA GLU A 77 1.66 0.48 -13.77
C GLU A 77 0.27 -0.14 -13.85
N CYS A 78 -0.77 0.70 -13.91
CA CYS A 78 -2.14 0.27 -14.10
C CYS A 78 -2.40 -0.05 -15.58
N ASP A 79 -2.93 -1.22 -15.85
CA ASP A 79 -3.18 -1.75 -17.19
C ASP A 79 -4.55 -2.43 -17.26
N TYR A 80 -4.98 -2.85 -18.44
CA TYR A 80 -6.26 -3.52 -18.61
C TYR A 80 -6.31 -4.84 -17.82
N PRO A 81 -7.45 -5.17 -17.17
CA PRO A 81 -7.60 -6.39 -16.37
C PRO A 81 -7.17 -7.68 -17.08
N ALA A 82 -7.39 -7.77 -18.39
CA ALA A 82 -7.05 -8.92 -19.22
C ALA A 82 -5.54 -9.19 -19.34
N VAL A 83 -4.70 -8.17 -19.13
CA VAL A 83 -3.23 -8.24 -19.32
C VAL A 83 -2.44 -7.87 -18.07
N ALA A 84 -3.08 -7.27 -17.07
CA ALA A 84 -2.41 -6.86 -15.83
C ALA A 84 -1.84 -8.04 -15.04
N GLY A 85 -2.42 -9.23 -15.20
CA GLY A 85 -2.00 -10.44 -14.49
C GLY A 85 -2.25 -10.38 -12.98
N CYS A 86 -3.20 -9.53 -12.55
CA CYS A 86 -3.60 -9.46 -11.17
C CYS A 86 -4.64 -10.54 -10.87
N ASP A 87 -4.25 -11.52 -10.07
CA ASP A 87 -5.17 -12.45 -9.42
C ASP A 87 -5.55 -11.86 -8.06
N PRO A 88 -6.81 -11.43 -7.85
CA PRO A 88 -7.26 -11.00 -6.54
C PRO A 88 -7.35 -12.27 -5.68
N LYS A 89 -6.24 -12.70 -5.09
CA LYS A 89 -6.29 -13.76 -4.10
C LYS A 89 -7.21 -13.24 -3.00
N PRO A 90 -8.36 -13.90 -2.74
CA PRO A 90 -9.13 -13.56 -1.56
C PRO A 90 -8.18 -13.81 -0.39
N LYS A 91 -7.87 -12.78 0.41
CA LYS A 91 -7.31 -13.05 1.72
C LYS A 91 -8.27 -14.06 2.37
N PRO A 92 -7.81 -15.23 2.86
CA PRO A 92 -8.66 -16.05 3.70
C PRO A 92 -9.29 -15.11 4.74
N PRO A 93 -10.61 -15.17 4.97
CA PRO A 93 -11.24 -14.32 5.96
C PRO A 93 -10.40 -14.41 7.22
N THR A 94 -9.90 -13.27 7.69
CA THR A 94 -9.11 -13.22 8.91
C THR A 94 -10.10 -13.45 10.04
N THR A 95 -10.50 -14.70 10.23
CA THR A 95 -11.19 -15.16 11.41
C THR A 95 -10.20 -14.94 12.54
N THR A 96 -10.39 -13.86 13.30
CA THR A 96 -9.92 -13.81 14.67
C THR A 96 -10.51 -15.02 15.37
N THR A 97 -9.80 -16.14 15.34
CA THR A 97 -10.01 -17.24 16.26
C THR A 97 -9.64 -16.68 17.63
N ARG A 98 -10.61 -16.02 18.27
CA ARG A 98 -10.63 -15.89 19.71
C ARG A 98 -10.69 -17.33 20.20
N LYS A 99 -9.53 -17.88 20.52
CA LYS A 99 -9.38 -19.13 21.27
C LYS A 99 -10.45 -19.10 22.37
N PRO A 100 -11.40 -20.06 22.44
CA PRO A 100 -12.24 -20.20 23.61
C PRO A 100 -11.31 -20.37 24.82
N ALA A 101 -11.46 -19.49 25.81
CA ALA A 101 -10.72 -19.63 27.05
C ALA A 101 -11.08 -20.99 27.67
N PRO A 102 -10.12 -21.82 28.08
CA PRO A 102 -10.43 -23.00 28.87
C PRO A 102 -10.99 -22.55 30.22
N GLY A 103 -12.18 -23.03 30.55
CA GLY A 103 -12.76 -23.01 31.90
C GLY A 103 -12.40 -24.28 32.66
#